data_AF-A0A6L9KTY3-F1
#
_entry.id   AF-A0A6L9KTY3-F1
#
_cell.length_a   1.000
_cell.length_b   1.000
_cell.length_c   1.000
_cell.angle_alpha   90.00
_cell.angle_beta   90.00
_cell.angle_gamma   90.00
#
_symmetry.space_group_name_H-M   'P 1'
#
loop_
_entity.id
_entity.type
_entity.pdbx_description
1 polymer ?
#
loop_
_entity_poly.entity_id
_entity_poly.type
_entity_poly.pdbx_seq_one_letter_code
_entity_poly.pdbx_strand_id
1 'polypeptide(L)'
;MCHILLQDPKFFQLLLRIDIDLAAQTLAGKCPCGGVLHKADYPRKPRGCPIEVRADYASRFSFCCSRCRKRSTAMSVRFLGRRVYLSLVVVLLSARRAGPTATAAQLCKTLAVPARTILRWRTWWVQLFPATPLWQANCARFMPPVATTELPVSLTERFTGPAAESMMRLLAFLTPLTVRQ
;
A
#
# COMPACT_ATOMS: atom_id res chain seq x y z
N MET A 1 -12.27 -12.27 -5.94
CA MET A 1 -11.26 -12.84 -6.86
C MET A 1 -10.17 -11.80 -7.12
N CYS A 2 -9.20 -11.62 -6.21
CA CYS A 2 -8.12 -10.62 -6.43
C CYS A 2 -6.70 -11.19 -6.23
N HIS A 3 -6.56 -12.51 -5.98
CA HIS A 3 -5.25 -13.13 -5.76
C HIS A 3 -4.42 -13.27 -7.04
N ILE A 4 -5.05 -13.26 -8.21
CA ILE A 4 -4.36 -13.28 -9.52
C ILE A 4 -3.44 -12.08 -9.70
N LEU A 5 -3.78 -10.93 -9.10
CA LEU A 5 -2.95 -9.72 -9.15
C LEU A 5 -1.60 -9.90 -8.46
N LEU A 6 -1.47 -10.82 -7.51
CA LEU A 6 -0.20 -11.12 -6.85
C LEU A 6 0.77 -11.88 -7.76
N GLN A 7 0.28 -12.44 -8.85
CA GLN A 7 1.04 -13.21 -9.82
C GLN A 7 1.19 -12.48 -11.15
N ASP A 8 0.55 -11.31 -11.34
CA ASP A 8 0.58 -10.55 -12.58
C ASP A 8 1.69 -9.48 -12.56
N PRO A 9 2.82 -9.67 -13.27
CA PRO A 9 3.91 -8.70 -13.29
C PRO A 9 3.49 -7.35 -13.88
N LYS A 10 2.52 -7.31 -14.80
CA LYS A 10 2.04 -6.07 -15.41
C LYS A 10 1.35 -5.19 -14.37
N PHE A 11 0.63 -5.79 -13.43
CA PHE A 11 0.03 -5.04 -12.33
C PHE A 11 1.11 -4.41 -11.42
N PHE A 12 2.19 -5.14 -11.12
CA PHE A 12 3.30 -4.58 -10.34
C PHE A 12 4.05 -3.46 -11.08
N GLN A 13 4.20 -3.57 -12.41
CA GLN A 13 4.77 -2.50 -13.25
C GLN A 13 3.88 -1.26 -13.26
N LEU A 14 2.56 -1.43 -13.32
CA LEU A 14 1.61 -0.33 -13.20
C LEU A 14 1.74 0.39 -11.84
N LEU A 15 1.82 -0.36 -10.74
CA LEU A 15 2.03 0.23 -9.40
C LEU A 15 3.37 0.99 -9.30
N LEU A 16 4.42 0.50 -9.95
CA LEU A 16 5.69 1.22 -10.05
C LEU A 16 5.52 2.54 -10.80
N ARG A 17 4.79 2.54 -11.93
CA ARG A 17 4.57 3.75 -12.71
C ARG A 17 3.82 4.82 -11.90
N ILE A 18 2.78 4.42 -11.17
CA ILE A 18 2.04 5.33 -10.28
C ILE A 18 2.98 5.95 -9.23
N ASP A 19 3.85 5.14 -8.62
CA ASP A 19 4.84 5.64 -7.65
C ASP A 19 5.87 6.60 -8.28
N ILE A 20 6.25 6.40 -9.54
CA ILE A 20 7.14 7.32 -10.28
C ILE A 20 6.45 8.68 -10.41
N ASP A 21 5.17 8.70 -10.76
CA ASP A 21 4.40 9.94 -10.92
C ASP A 21 4.22 10.65 -9.56
N LEU A 22 3.91 9.91 -8.49
CA LEU A 22 3.85 10.45 -7.11
C LEU A 22 5.20 11.02 -6.65
N ALA A 23 6.31 10.38 -7.04
CA ALA A 23 7.64 10.86 -6.74
C ALA A 23 7.96 12.16 -7.51
N ALA A 24 7.55 12.26 -8.78
CA ALA A 24 7.70 13.48 -9.57
C ALA A 24 6.89 14.64 -8.95
N GLN A 25 5.66 14.39 -8.50
CA GLN A 25 4.84 15.38 -7.78
C GLN A 25 5.52 15.85 -6.48
N THR A 26 6.08 14.91 -5.70
CA THR A 26 6.81 15.23 -4.48
C THR A 26 8.05 16.09 -4.76
N LEU A 27 8.78 15.78 -5.83
CA LEU A 27 9.94 16.56 -6.26
C LEU A 27 9.54 17.98 -6.68
N ALA A 28 8.44 18.13 -7.40
CA ALA A 28 7.90 19.41 -7.85
C ALA A 28 7.41 20.31 -6.70
N GLY A 29 6.91 19.72 -5.61
CA GLY A 29 6.45 20.45 -4.42
C GLY A 29 7.55 21.19 -3.64
N LYS A 30 8.83 20.91 -3.94
CA LYS A 30 10.02 21.47 -3.26
C LYS A 30 10.01 21.23 -1.74
N CYS A 31 11.08 21.64 -1.06
CA CYS A 31 11.08 21.64 0.40
C CYS A 31 10.41 22.92 0.94
N PRO A 32 9.63 22.87 2.04
CA PRO A 32 9.06 24.08 2.65
C PRO A 32 10.07 25.18 3.02
N CYS A 33 11.35 24.85 3.19
CA CYS A 33 12.41 25.83 3.42
C CYS A 33 12.95 26.50 2.13
N GLY A 34 12.38 26.21 0.97
CA GLY A 34 12.82 26.69 -0.34
C GLY A 34 14.04 25.97 -0.93
N GLY A 35 14.62 24.99 -0.23
CA GLY A 35 15.74 24.20 -0.74
C GLY A 35 15.34 23.17 -1.80
N VAL A 36 16.27 22.89 -2.73
CA VAL A 36 16.10 21.87 -3.77
C VAL A 36 16.08 20.47 -3.16
N LEU A 37 15.24 19.60 -3.71
CA LEU A 37 15.14 18.21 -3.32
C LEU A 37 16.05 17.35 -4.22
N HIS A 38 17.01 16.65 -3.63
CA HIS A 38 17.85 15.68 -4.34
C HIS A 38 17.35 14.26 -4.07
N LYS A 39 17.45 13.39 -5.08
CA LYS A 39 17.11 11.96 -4.94
C LYS A 39 17.92 11.32 -3.81
N ALA A 40 17.22 10.66 -2.91
CA ALA A 40 17.76 10.02 -1.72
C ALA A 40 16.90 8.81 -1.32
N ASP A 41 16.67 7.90 -2.27
CA ASP A 41 15.81 6.74 -2.10
C ASP A 41 16.20 5.88 -0.90
N TYR A 42 15.21 5.26 -0.27
CA TYR A 42 15.41 4.35 0.85
C TYR A 42 15.47 2.90 0.37
N PRO A 43 16.53 2.14 0.73
CA PRO A 43 16.54 0.71 0.48
C PRO A 43 15.36 0.00 1.15
N ARG A 44 14.77 -0.97 0.45
CA ARG A 44 13.68 -1.81 0.93
C ARG A 44 14.04 -3.27 0.74
N LYS A 45 13.43 -4.12 1.56
CA LYS A 45 13.48 -5.58 1.44
C LYS A 45 12.08 -6.08 1.07
N PRO A 46 11.66 -5.97 -0.21
CA PRO A 46 10.29 -6.26 -0.59
C PRO A 46 9.96 -7.74 -0.37
N ARG A 47 8.78 -7.98 0.20
CA ARG A 47 8.19 -9.32 0.37
C ARG A 47 6.80 -9.37 -0.25
N GLY A 48 6.51 -10.48 -0.91
CA GLY A 48 5.24 -10.76 -1.55
C GLY A 48 5.03 -10.09 -2.90
N CYS A 49 6.09 -10.03 -3.71
CA CYS A 49 6.02 -9.80 -5.15
C CYS A 49 6.67 -10.97 -5.90
N PRO A 50 6.34 -11.15 -7.19
CA PRO A 50 7.10 -12.00 -8.10
C PRO A 50 8.58 -11.61 -8.14
N ILE A 51 9.45 -12.57 -8.48
CA ILE A 51 10.90 -12.36 -8.50
C ILE A 51 11.32 -11.39 -9.61
N GLU A 52 10.58 -11.40 -10.71
CA GLU A 52 10.76 -10.63 -11.94
C GLU A 52 10.70 -9.12 -11.68
N VAL A 53 9.87 -8.69 -10.72
CA VAL A 53 9.67 -7.27 -10.37
C VAL A 53 10.38 -6.89 -9.07
N ARG A 54 11.12 -7.82 -8.45
CA ARG A 54 11.67 -7.60 -7.10
C ARG A 54 12.67 -6.46 -7.06
N ALA A 55 13.48 -6.30 -8.11
CA ALA A 55 14.46 -5.23 -8.23
C ALA A 55 13.79 -3.85 -8.23
N ASP A 56 12.66 -3.71 -8.92
CA ASP A 56 11.90 -2.45 -8.99
C ASP A 56 11.32 -2.02 -7.64
N TYR A 57 11.20 -2.95 -6.69
CA TYR A 57 10.68 -2.73 -5.35
C TYR A 57 11.78 -2.73 -4.28
N ALA A 58 13.06 -2.78 -4.68
CA ALA A 58 14.20 -2.77 -3.78
C ALA A 58 14.49 -1.37 -3.19
N SER A 59 13.80 -0.33 -3.65
CA SER A 59 13.88 1.01 -3.09
C SER A 59 12.51 1.68 -2.98
N ARG A 60 12.42 2.64 -2.05
CA ARG A 60 11.29 3.56 -1.92
C ARG A 60 11.75 4.96 -2.31
N PHE A 61 11.02 5.60 -3.23
CA PHE A 61 11.33 6.93 -3.70
C PHE A 61 11.29 7.95 -2.56
N SER A 62 12.39 8.66 -2.39
CA SER A 62 12.55 9.67 -1.36
C SER A 62 13.56 10.71 -1.76
N PHE A 63 13.45 11.88 -1.15
CA PHE A 63 14.32 13.01 -1.43
C PHE A 63 14.92 13.57 -0.14
N CYS A 64 16.03 14.29 -0.28
CA CYS A 64 16.68 15.04 0.79
C CYS A 64 16.84 16.49 0.36
N CYS A 65 16.47 17.43 1.23
CA CYS A 65 16.64 18.85 0.95
C CYS A 65 18.12 19.26 1.00
N SER A 66 18.57 20.06 0.04
CA SER A 66 19.93 20.60 0.00
C SER A 66 20.27 21.53 1.17
N ARG A 67 19.26 22.22 1.73
CA ARG A 67 19.44 23.21 2.81
C ARG A 67 19.22 22.60 4.20
N CYS A 68 17.96 22.30 4.55
CA CYS A 68 17.61 21.86 5.89
C CYS A 68 17.84 20.36 6.14
N ARG A 69 18.29 19.62 5.12
CA ARG A 69 18.55 18.16 5.16
C ARG A 69 17.34 17.30 5.56
N LYS A 70 16.14 17.89 5.72
CA LYS A 70 14.89 17.15 5.94
C LYS A 70 14.60 16.28 4.74
N ARG A 71 14.01 15.11 5.01
CA ARG A 71 13.60 14.18 3.97
C ARG A 71 12.16 14.38 3.58
N SER A 72 11.91 14.28 2.27
CA SER A 72 10.57 14.26 1.68
C SER A 72 10.40 12.92 0.99
N THR A 73 9.77 11.96 1.67
CA THR A 73 9.49 10.65 1.07
C THR A 73 8.20 10.72 0.29
N ALA A 74 8.20 10.22 -0.94
CA ALA A 74 7.01 10.21 -1.77
C ALA A 74 5.94 9.27 -1.20
N MET A 75 4.69 9.65 -1.40
CA MET A 75 3.55 8.73 -1.23
C MET A 75 3.73 7.50 -2.14
N SER A 76 3.12 6.37 -1.76
CA SER A 76 3.34 5.11 -2.46
C SER A 76 2.10 4.22 -2.47
N VAL A 77 1.78 3.65 -3.63
CA VAL A 77 0.85 2.52 -3.75
C VAL A 77 1.55 1.19 -3.50
N ARG A 78 2.88 1.13 -3.66
CA ARG A 78 3.70 -0.08 -3.46
C ARG A 78 3.91 -0.44 -1.98
N PHE A 79 4.08 0.55 -1.10
CA PHE A 79 4.49 0.33 0.29
C PHE A 79 3.53 0.91 1.33
N LEU A 80 3.02 0.09 2.25
CA LEU A 80 2.16 0.55 3.34
C LEU A 80 2.98 0.88 4.60
N GLY A 81 3.64 2.03 4.54
CA GLY A 81 4.51 2.54 5.59
C GLY A 81 5.84 1.77 5.69
N ARG A 82 6.21 1.35 6.91
CA ARG A 82 7.49 0.65 7.19
C ARG A 82 7.42 -0.87 7.03
N ARG A 83 6.28 -1.42 6.59
CA ARG A 83 6.09 -2.86 6.43
C ARG A 83 6.99 -3.39 5.31
N VAL A 84 7.63 -4.54 5.54
CA VAL A 84 8.45 -5.23 4.51
C VAL A 84 7.58 -5.89 3.42
N TYR A 85 6.32 -6.20 3.75
CA TYR A 85 5.34 -6.68 2.78
C TYR A 85 4.71 -5.51 2.03
N LEU A 86 4.47 -5.71 0.74
CA LEU A 86 3.88 -4.71 -0.14
C LEU A 86 2.42 -4.42 0.23
N SER A 87 1.95 -3.21 -0.08
CA SER A 87 0.59 -2.77 0.24
C SER A 87 -0.48 -3.75 -0.28
N LEU A 88 -0.31 -4.22 -1.51
CA LEU A 88 -1.19 -5.20 -2.14
C LEU A 88 -1.35 -6.48 -1.29
N VAL A 89 -0.24 -7.02 -0.79
CA VAL A 89 -0.21 -8.23 0.04
C VAL A 89 -0.91 -7.96 1.37
N VAL A 90 -0.64 -6.80 1.99
CA VAL A 90 -1.25 -6.43 3.27
C VAL A 90 -2.77 -6.31 3.16
N VAL A 91 -3.26 -5.66 2.10
CA VAL A 91 -4.70 -5.53 1.83
C VAL A 91 -5.31 -6.91 1.58
N LEU A 92 -4.79 -7.65 0.59
CA LEU A 92 -5.39 -8.91 0.15
C LEU A 92 -5.39 -9.97 1.25
N LEU A 93 -4.31 -10.13 2.00
CA LEU A 93 -4.27 -11.15 3.05
C LEU A 93 -5.10 -10.75 4.28
N SER A 94 -5.27 -9.46 4.55
CA SER A 94 -6.13 -8.99 5.63
C SER A 94 -7.62 -9.11 5.27
N ALA A 95 -7.99 -8.80 4.03
CA ALA A 95 -9.37 -8.85 3.50
C ALA A 95 -9.90 -10.27 3.26
N ARG A 96 -9.14 -11.30 3.64
CA ARG A 96 -9.64 -12.67 3.56
C ARG A 96 -10.63 -12.91 4.68
N ARG A 97 -11.83 -13.36 4.35
CA ARG A 97 -12.75 -13.94 5.35
C ARG A 97 -12.12 -15.21 5.93
N ALA A 98 -12.35 -15.48 7.21
CA ALA A 98 -11.87 -16.70 7.86
C ALA A 98 -12.54 -17.90 7.17
N GLY A 99 -11.75 -18.74 6.51
CA GLY A 99 -12.22 -19.90 5.76
C GLY A 99 -11.08 -20.53 4.97
N PRO A 100 -10.82 -21.84 5.10
CA PRO A 100 -9.77 -22.53 4.36
C PRO A 100 -10.26 -22.78 2.92
N THR A 101 -10.03 -21.83 2.02
CA THR A 101 -9.99 -22.19 0.59
C THR A 101 -8.56 -22.64 0.26
N ALA A 102 -8.43 -23.79 -0.41
CA ALA A 102 -7.14 -24.42 -0.70
C ALA A 102 -6.16 -23.47 -1.40
N THR A 103 -6.66 -22.68 -2.35
CA THR A 103 -5.91 -21.65 -3.09
C THR A 103 -5.29 -20.60 -2.17
N ALA A 104 -5.98 -20.30 -1.08
CA ALA A 104 -5.63 -19.21 -0.20
C ALA A 104 -4.63 -19.68 0.88
N ALA A 105 -4.72 -20.93 1.36
CA ALA A 105 -3.66 -21.54 2.16
C ALA A 105 -2.35 -21.63 1.35
N GLN A 106 -2.45 -22.03 0.08
CA GLN A 106 -1.32 -22.10 -0.84
C GLN A 106 -0.65 -20.72 -1.03
N LEU A 107 -1.42 -19.67 -1.25
CA LEU A 107 -0.89 -18.31 -1.41
C LEU A 107 -0.13 -17.80 -0.18
N CYS A 108 -0.62 -18.08 1.04
CA CYS A 108 0.12 -17.73 2.26
C CYS A 108 1.45 -18.48 2.38
N LYS A 109 1.45 -19.75 1.96
CA LYS A 109 2.65 -20.60 1.93
C LYS A 109 3.66 -20.08 0.90
N THR A 110 3.20 -19.77 -0.32
CA THR A 110 4.04 -19.21 -1.40
C THR A 110 4.64 -17.85 -1.02
N LEU A 111 3.87 -16.97 -0.39
CA LEU A 111 4.35 -15.64 0.02
C LEU A 111 5.11 -15.65 1.36
N ALA A 112 5.21 -16.82 2.02
CA ALA A 112 5.84 -17.02 3.32
C ALA A 112 5.41 -15.95 4.36
N VAL A 113 4.10 -15.69 4.46
CA VAL A 113 3.55 -14.74 5.44
C VAL A 113 3.08 -15.50 6.68
N PRO A 114 3.68 -15.29 7.86
CA PRO A 114 3.23 -15.95 9.08
C PRO A 114 1.78 -15.58 9.43
N ALA A 115 0.99 -16.53 9.91
CA ALA A 115 -0.40 -16.29 10.34
C ALA A 115 -0.51 -15.16 11.38
N ARG A 116 0.42 -15.10 12.34
CA ARG A 116 0.52 -14.01 13.32
C ARG A 116 0.68 -12.62 12.67
N THR A 117 1.36 -12.54 11.53
CA THR A 117 1.55 -11.29 10.80
C THR A 117 0.24 -10.83 10.15
N ILE A 118 -0.52 -11.77 9.60
CA ILE A 118 -1.85 -11.49 9.03
C ILE A 118 -2.81 -11.05 10.14
N LEU A 119 -2.81 -11.72 11.29
CA LEU A 119 -3.62 -11.33 12.44
C LEU A 119 -3.30 -9.89 12.89
N ARG A 120 -2.01 -9.54 13.03
CA ARG A 120 -1.59 -8.18 13.36
C ARG A 120 -2.07 -7.14 12.36
N TRP A 121 -2.12 -7.47 11.06
CA TRP A 121 -2.65 -6.55 10.05
C TRP A 121 -4.16 -6.39 10.18
N ARG A 122 -4.92 -7.47 10.39
CA ARG A 122 -6.37 -7.40 10.65
C ARG A 122 -6.68 -6.58 11.90
N THR A 123 -5.96 -6.82 13.00
CA THR A 123 -6.08 -6.01 14.21
C THR A 123 -5.81 -4.53 13.93
N TRP A 124 -4.76 -4.20 13.17
CA TRP A 124 -4.49 -2.82 12.76
C TRP A 124 -5.63 -2.22 11.92
N TRP A 125 -6.19 -3.00 10.98
CA TRP A 125 -7.31 -2.55 10.15
C TRP A 125 -8.57 -2.25 10.94
N VAL A 126 -8.88 -3.01 11.99
CA VAL A 126 -10.09 -2.80 12.79
C VAL A 126 -9.88 -1.77 13.89
N GLN A 127 -8.72 -1.78 14.55
CA GLN A 127 -8.49 -0.97 15.75
C GLN A 127 -7.82 0.38 15.47
N LEU A 128 -6.96 0.47 14.46
CA LEU A 128 -6.10 1.65 14.26
C LEU A 128 -6.42 2.41 12.99
N PHE A 129 -6.74 1.72 11.88
CA PHE A 129 -7.09 2.39 10.63
C PHE A 129 -8.28 3.36 10.76
N PRO A 130 -9.38 3.03 11.49
CA PRO A 130 -10.49 3.97 11.66
C PRO A 130 -10.10 5.25 12.39
N ALA A 131 -9.07 5.21 13.24
CA ALA A 131 -8.57 6.39 13.94
C ALA A 131 -7.60 7.24 13.10
N THR A 132 -7.26 6.82 11.88
CA THR A 132 -6.35 7.59 11.03
C THR A 132 -7.02 8.86 10.48
N PRO A 133 -6.28 9.98 10.32
CA PRO A 133 -6.82 11.17 9.68
C PRO A 133 -7.38 10.92 8.27
N LEU A 134 -6.74 10.01 7.51
CA LEU A 134 -7.23 9.58 6.21
C LEU A 134 -8.66 9.06 6.30
N TRP A 135 -8.92 8.13 7.23
CA TRP A 135 -10.24 7.54 7.37
C TRP A 135 -11.26 8.56 7.88
N GLN A 136 -10.94 9.28 8.95
CA GLN A 136 -11.84 10.27 9.55
C GLN A 136 -12.28 11.34 8.54
N ALA A 137 -11.39 11.76 7.64
CA ALA A 137 -11.71 12.75 6.61
C ALA A 137 -12.54 12.19 5.43
N ASN A 138 -12.58 10.86 5.22
CA ASN A 138 -13.17 10.26 4.01
C ASN A 138 -14.29 9.25 4.28
N CYS A 139 -14.48 8.78 5.51
CA CYS A 139 -15.41 7.69 5.83
C CYS A 139 -16.85 7.98 5.38
N ALA A 140 -17.29 9.24 5.50
CA ALA A 140 -18.63 9.69 5.09
C ALA A 140 -18.86 9.67 3.57
N ARG A 141 -17.79 9.52 2.76
CA ARG A 141 -17.87 9.49 1.29
C ARG A 141 -18.22 8.10 0.74
N PHE A 142 -18.23 7.08 1.59
CA PHE A 142 -18.53 5.71 1.17
C PHE A 142 -20.03 5.42 1.31
N MET A 143 -20.65 5.02 0.20
CA MET A 143 -22.03 4.53 0.15
C MET A 143 -22.06 3.13 -0.48
N PRO A 144 -22.63 2.12 0.19
CA PRO A 144 -23.12 2.13 1.57
C PRO A 144 -21.99 2.39 2.60
N PRO A 145 -22.31 2.76 3.86
CA PRO A 145 -21.29 2.94 4.89
C PRO A 145 -20.40 1.70 5.05
N VAL A 146 -19.13 1.91 5.38
CA VAL A 146 -18.17 0.81 5.61
C VAL A 146 -18.26 0.36 7.07
N ALA A 147 -18.56 -0.93 7.28
CA ALA A 147 -18.55 -1.53 8.62
C ALA A 147 -17.09 -1.64 9.14
N THR A 148 -16.73 -0.83 10.14
CA THR A 148 -15.35 -0.76 10.66
C THR A 148 -14.89 -2.04 11.35
N THR A 149 -15.81 -2.81 11.92
CA THR A 149 -15.57 -4.13 12.52
C THR A 149 -15.18 -5.21 11.51
N GLU A 150 -15.50 -5.00 10.23
CA GLU A 150 -15.23 -5.94 9.14
C GLU A 150 -14.05 -5.52 8.25
N LEU A 151 -13.29 -4.51 8.67
CA LEU A 151 -12.16 -4.02 7.89
C LEU A 151 -11.05 -5.08 7.75
N PRO A 152 -10.37 -5.14 6.59
CA PRO A 152 -10.58 -4.31 5.41
C PRO A 152 -11.62 -4.83 4.40
N VAL A 153 -12.34 -5.93 4.69
CA VAL A 153 -13.27 -6.55 3.74
C VAL A 153 -14.32 -5.56 3.26
N SER A 154 -15.04 -4.95 4.21
CA SER A 154 -16.10 -3.97 3.96
C SER A 154 -15.61 -2.75 3.17
N LEU A 155 -14.35 -2.34 3.35
CA LEU A 155 -13.74 -1.26 2.57
C LEU A 155 -13.43 -1.71 1.14
N THR A 156 -12.87 -2.92 0.97
CA THR A 156 -12.53 -3.43 -0.36
C THR A 156 -13.76 -3.59 -1.25
N GLU A 157 -14.91 -3.92 -0.67
CA GLU A 157 -16.20 -4.03 -1.37
C GLU A 157 -16.74 -2.68 -1.89
N ARG A 158 -16.20 -1.55 -1.42
CA ARG A 158 -16.58 -0.22 -1.93
C ARG A 158 -15.83 0.21 -3.18
N PHE A 159 -14.74 -0.48 -3.53
CA PHE A 159 -14.03 -0.24 -4.78
C PHE A 159 -14.53 -1.26 -5.79
N THR A 160 -15.48 -0.84 -6.64
CA THR A 160 -16.11 -1.69 -7.65
C THR A 160 -15.43 -1.57 -9.02
N GLY A 161 -15.75 -2.49 -9.93
CA GLY A 161 -15.18 -2.56 -11.27
C GLY A 161 -14.16 -3.70 -11.43
N PRO A 162 -13.38 -3.70 -12.53
CA PRO A 162 -12.36 -4.72 -12.77
C PRO A 162 -11.39 -4.87 -11.60
N ALA A 163 -10.95 -6.10 -11.30
CA ALA A 163 -10.16 -6.39 -10.09
C ALA A 163 -8.86 -5.56 -9.99
N ALA A 164 -8.16 -5.37 -11.11
CA ALA A 164 -6.94 -4.55 -11.14
C ALA A 164 -7.24 -3.08 -10.85
N GLU A 165 -8.27 -2.52 -11.47
CA GLU A 165 -8.63 -1.11 -11.34
C GLU A 165 -9.18 -0.79 -9.94
N SER A 166 -10.09 -1.61 -9.42
CA SER A 166 -10.61 -1.47 -8.06
C SER A 166 -9.50 -1.54 -7.02
N MET A 167 -8.58 -2.50 -7.15
CA MET A 167 -7.41 -2.62 -6.28
C MET A 167 -6.47 -1.41 -6.40
N MET A 168 -6.21 -0.93 -7.62
CA MET A 168 -5.38 0.26 -7.85
C MET A 168 -5.98 1.49 -7.16
N ARG A 169 -7.30 1.72 -7.32
CA ARG A 169 -8.02 2.83 -6.67
C ARG A 169 -7.97 2.72 -5.14
N LEU A 170 -8.14 1.52 -4.59
CA LEU A 170 -7.99 1.28 -3.15
C LEU A 170 -6.56 1.58 -2.67
N LEU A 171 -5.54 1.09 -3.38
CA LEU A 171 -4.15 1.37 -3.01
C LEU A 171 -3.82 2.86 -3.10
N ALA A 172 -4.33 3.55 -4.13
CA ALA A 172 -4.21 5.00 -4.28
C ALA A 172 -4.86 5.74 -3.11
N PHE A 173 -6.07 5.33 -2.70
CA PHE A 173 -6.75 5.88 -1.52
C PHE A 173 -5.92 5.75 -0.23
N LEU A 174 -5.15 4.66 -0.08
CA LEU A 174 -4.30 4.42 1.10
C LEU A 174 -2.96 5.17 1.07
N THR A 175 -2.58 5.80 -0.05
CA THR A 175 -1.28 6.47 -0.21
C THR A 175 -0.96 7.51 0.88
N PRO A 176 -1.92 8.27 1.46
CA PRO A 176 -1.58 9.23 2.52
C PRO A 176 -1.06 8.58 3.80
N LEU A 177 -1.35 7.30 4.05
CA LEU A 177 -0.82 6.56 5.22
C LEU A 177 0.66 6.18 5.09
N THR A 178 1.24 6.39 3.91
CA THR A 178 2.59 5.91 3.61
C THR A 178 3.66 6.94 3.95
N VAL A 179 3.26 8.20 4.11
CA VAL A 179 4.09 9.30 4.58
C VAL A 179 3.67 9.67 6.00
N ARG A 180 4.59 10.26 6.77
CA ARG A 180 4.19 10.89 8.04
C ARG A 180 3.53 12.21 7.68
N GLN A 181 2.28 12.40 8.10
CA GLN A 181 1.63 13.71 8.14
C GLN A 181 2.21 14.53 9.28
#